data_AF-A0A2K3LT73-F1
#
_entry.id   AF-A0A2K3LT73-F1
#
_cell.length_a   1.000
_cell.length_b   1.000
_cell.length_c   1.000
_cell.angle_alpha   90.00
_cell.angle_beta   90.00
_cell.angle_gamma   90.00
#
_symmetry.space_group_name_H-M   'P 1'
#
loop_
_entity.id
_entity.type
_entity.pdbx_description
1 polymer ?
#
loop_
_entity_poly.entity_id
_entity_poly.type
_entity_poly.pdbx_seq_one_letter_code
_entity_poly.pdbx_strand_id
1 'polypeptide(L)'
;MWTSLNYGGRTVFLEEDKSWIEQIQTKFPSLESHHVVYDTKVHQSDELMRSGMEQEDCKKVSDPRFSKCELAHKGFPSEVYDIEWDVIMVDAPTGYFEGAPGRMSAIYTAGLIARNRENGDTDVFVHDVDRKIEDKFSKAFLCEGYLVEQEGRIRHFNIPSHRARLGRPFCP
;
A
#
# COMPACT_ATOMS: atom_id res chain seq x y z
N MET A 1 2.98 -6.52 -22.00
CA MET A 1 2.66 -7.44 -20.88
C MET A 1 1.62 -6.79 -19.96
N TRP A 2 1.92 -5.68 -19.28
CA TRP A 2 0.99 -5.02 -18.36
C TRP A 2 -0.30 -4.50 -19.02
N THR A 3 -0.19 -3.83 -20.18
CA THR A 3 -1.36 -3.35 -20.96
C THR A 3 -2.27 -4.49 -21.44
N SER A 4 -1.74 -5.71 -21.56
CA SER A 4 -2.52 -6.89 -21.95
C SER A 4 -3.21 -7.55 -20.76
N LEU A 5 -2.62 -7.45 -19.56
CA LEU A 5 -3.20 -7.99 -18.32
C LEU A 5 -4.35 -7.13 -17.81
N ASN A 6 -4.29 -5.82 -18.02
CA ASN A 6 -5.33 -4.87 -17.63
C ASN A 6 -5.95 -4.18 -18.87
N TYR A 7 -6.43 -4.98 -19.82
CA TYR A 7 -6.98 -4.46 -21.08
C TYR A 7 -8.20 -3.57 -20.81
N GLY A 8 -8.13 -2.32 -21.26
CA GLY A 8 -9.20 -1.33 -21.04
C GLY A 8 -9.22 -0.70 -19.65
N GLY A 9 -8.39 -1.16 -18.72
CA GLY A 9 -8.21 -0.55 -17.40
C GLY A 9 -7.03 0.42 -17.35
N ARG A 10 -6.88 1.09 -16.20
CA ARG A 10 -5.76 1.99 -15.90
C ARG A 10 -4.78 1.30 -14.97
N THR A 11 -3.48 1.41 -15.27
CA THR A 11 -2.41 0.88 -14.43
C THR A 11 -1.43 1.99 -14.13
N VAL A 12 -1.18 2.27 -12.85
CA VAL A 12 -0.27 3.31 -12.38
C VAL A 12 0.83 2.68 -11.54
N PHE A 13 2.08 3.02 -11.83
CA PHE A 13 3.24 2.56 -11.06
C PHE A 13 3.74 3.67 -10.13
N LEU A 14 3.96 3.34 -8.86
CA LEU A 14 4.61 4.21 -7.89
C LEU A 14 5.99 3.65 -7.58
N GLU A 15 7.02 4.35 -8.03
CA GLU A 15 8.39 3.82 -8.07
C GLU A 15 9.36 4.74 -7.31
N GLU A 16 10.29 4.13 -6.57
CA GLU A 16 11.32 4.82 -5.78
C GLU A 16 12.58 5.14 -6.60
N ASP A 17 12.86 4.39 -7.66
CA ASP A 17 14.00 4.61 -8.54
C ASP A 17 13.63 5.46 -9.77
N LYS A 18 14.01 6.74 -9.73
CA LYS A 18 13.84 7.66 -10.86
C LYS A 18 14.54 7.18 -12.14
N SER A 19 15.71 6.55 -12.02
CA SER A 19 16.47 6.06 -13.18
C SER A 19 15.76 4.88 -13.85
N TRP A 20 15.09 4.03 -13.07
CA TRP A 20 14.24 2.98 -13.59
C TRP A 20 13.05 3.56 -14.37
N ILE A 21 12.41 4.60 -13.84
CA ILE A 21 11.30 5.30 -14.51
C ILE A 21 11.74 5.82 -15.88
N GLU A 22 12.86 6.55 -15.95
CA GLU A 22 13.36 7.12 -17.20
C GLU A 22 13.68 6.03 -18.25
N GLN A 23 14.27 4.91 -17.80
CA GLN A 23 14.57 3.76 -18.66
C GLN A 23 13.30 3.07 -19.17
N ILE A 24 12.31 2.85 -18.31
CA ILE A 24 11.10 2.11 -18.68
C ILE A 24 10.18 2.95 -19.56
N GLN A 25 10.10 4.27 -19.32
CA GLN A 25 9.32 5.20 -20.16
C GLN A 25 9.87 5.28 -21.58
N THR A 26 11.18 5.16 -21.76
CA THR A 26 11.79 5.07 -23.10
C THR A 26 11.34 3.81 -23.85
N LYS A 27 11.18 2.69 -23.14
CA LYS A 27 10.75 1.41 -23.72
C LYS A 27 9.24 1.30 -23.90
N PHE A 28 8.48 1.91 -22.99
CA PHE A 28 7.02 1.87 -22.93
C PHE A 28 6.48 3.28 -22.66
N PRO A 29 6.37 4.14 -23.68
CA PRO A 29 5.96 5.54 -23.50
C PRO A 29 4.55 5.73 -22.96
N SER A 30 3.69 4.72 -23.11
CA SER A 30 2.32 4.71 -22.58
C SER A 30 2.22 4.23 -21.13
N LEU A 31 3.34 3.90 -20.48
CA LEU A 31 3.38 3.48 -19.08
C LEU A 31 3.19 4.71 -18.18
N GLU A 32 2.16 4.68 -17.36
CA GLU A 32 1.93 5.70 -16.34
C GLU A 32 2.72 5.34 -15.07
N SER A 33 3.72 6.16 -14.73
CA SER A 33 4.61 5.92 -13.59
C SER A 33 5.01 7.22 -12.91
N HIS A 34 5.00 7.24 -11.58
CA HIS A 34 5.36 8.39 -10.78
C HIS A 34 6.49 8.05 -9.83
N HIS A 35 7.47 8.95 -9.75
CA HIS A 35 8.53 8.86 -8.76
C HIS A 35 7.99 9.25 -7.38
N VAL A 36 8.20 8.38 -6.39
CA VAL A 36 7.73 8.56 -5.03
C VAL A 36 8.89 8.43 -4.05
N VAL A 37 8.97 9.37 -3.11
CA VAL A 37 9.93 9.30 -2.01
C VAL A 37 9.27 8.64 -0.81
N TYR A 38 9.91 7.60 -0.27
CA TYR A 38 9.46 6.91 0.95
C TYR A 38 10.36 7.28 2.13
N ASP A 39 9.77 7.92 3.14
CA ASP A 39 10.53 8.51 4.23
C ASP A 39 10.81 7.53 5.38
N THR A 40 9.94 6.55 5.60
CA THR A 40 10.10 5.53 6.67
C THR A 40 11.25 4.58 6.37
N LYS A 41 12.08 4.30 7.36
CA LYS A 41 13.26 3.41 7.25
C LYS A 41 13.04 2.08 7.93
N VAL A 42 13.69 1.04 7.41
CA VAL A 42 13.60 -0.35 7.93
C VAL A 42 13.84 -0.43 9.45
N HIS A 43 14.85 0.27 9.98
CA HIS A 43 15.15 0.28 11.42
C HIS A 43 14.06 0.91 12.29
N GLN A 44 13.15 1.70 11.72
CA GLN A 44 12.03 2.33 12.44
C GLN A 44 10.82 1.38 12.57
N SER A 45 10.87 0.19 11.98
CA SER A 45 9.72 -0.73 11.87
C SER A 45 9.07 -1.08 13.22
N ASP A 46 9.85 -1.35 14.26
CA ASP A 46 9.29 -1.70 15.58
C ASP A 46 8.56 -0.51 16.23
N GLU A 47 9.12 0.70 16.14
CA GLU A 47 8.48 1.92 16.66
C GLU A 47 7.21 2.27 15.87
N LEU A 48 7.29 2.18 14.54
CA LEU A 48 6.17 2.44 13.65
C LEU A 48 5.02 1.44 13.85
N MET A 49 5.33 0.15 14.10
CA MET A 49 4.34 -0.85 14.45
C MET A 49 3.62 -0.48 15.75
N ARG A 50 4.39 -0.17 16.81
CA ARG A 50 3.82 0.23 18.10
C ARG A 50 2.95 1.48 17.96
N SER A 51 3.45 2.50 17.27
CA SER A 51 2.74 3.75 16.99
C SER A 51 1.42 3.49 16.24
N GLY A 52 1.45 2.67 15.20
CA GLY A 52 0.27 2.28 14.42
C GLY A 52 -0.80 1.56 15.24
N MET A 53 -0.38 0.73 16.20
CA MET A 53 -1.28 -0.02 17.09
C MET A 53 -1.86 0.84 18.23
N GLU A 54 -1.08 1.78 18.76
CA GLU A 54 -1.46 2.56 19.94
C GLU A 54 -2.23 3.84 19.58
N GLN A 55 -1.86 4.53 18.50
CA GLN A 55 -2.42 5.83 18.17
C GLN A 55 -3.82 5.74 17.56
N GLU A 56 -4.79 6.42 18.15
CA GLU A 56 -6.17 6.46 17.64
C GLU A 56 -6.29 7.04 16.23
N ASP A 57 -5.39 7.94 15.83
CA ASP A 57 -5.37 8.48 14.47
C ASP A 57 -4.91 7.45 13.43
N CYS A 58 -4.20 6.39 13.83
CA CYS A 58 -3.85 5.25 12.99
C CYS A 58 -4.96 4.20 12.88
N LYS A 59 -6.06 4.36 13.63
CA LYS A 59 -7.21 3.44 13.65
C LYS A 59 -8.45 4.02 12.96
N LYS A 60 -8.31 5.16 12.29
CA LYS A 60 -9.39 5.86 11.60
C LYS A 60 -9.20 5.72 10.10
N VAL A 61 -10.27 5.29 9.43
CA VAL A 61 -10.32 5.38 7.97
C VAL A 61 -10.54 6.86 7.61
N SER A 62 -9.49 7.48 7.10
CA SER A 62 -9.48 8.85 6.62
C SER A 62 -8.63 8.95 5.37
N ASP A 63 -8.81 10.04 4.61
CA ASP A 63 -7.94 10.35 3.49
C ASP A 63 -6.46 10.44 3.96
N PRO A 64 -5.54 9.63 3.40
CA PRO A 64 -4.15 9.58 3.82
C PRO A 64 -3.47 10.96 3.82
N ARG A 65 -3.86 11.86 2.90
CA ARG A 65 -3.31 13.23 2.77
C ARG A 65 -3.50 14.04 4.05
N PHE A 66 -4.56 13.77 4.81
CA PHE A 66 -4.90 14.49 6.03
C PHE A 66 -4.71 13.64 7.30
N SER A 67 -4.24 12.40 7.18
CA SER A 67 -4.02 11.52 8.32
C SER A 67 -2.88 12.04 9.20
N LYS A 68 -3.09 11.95 10.52
CA LYS A 68 -2.06 12.24 11.53
C LYS A 68 -1.19 11.03 11.86
N CYS A 69 -1.58 9.84 11.39
CA CYS A 69 -0.78 8.64 11.54
C CYS A 69 0.53 8.77 10.75
N GLU A 70 1.66 8.49 11.39
CA GLU A 70 2.98 8.54 10.76
C GLU A 70 3.14 7.54 9.62
N LEU A 71 2.39 6.43 9.66
CA LEU A 71 2.40 5.43 8.60
C LEU A 71 1.70 5.89 7.31
N ALA A 72 0.86 6.93 7.35
CA ALA A 72 0.15 7.41 6.18
C ALA A 72 1.09 8.18 5.25
N HIS A 73 1.31 7.64 4.05
CA HIS A 73 2.04 8.33 2.99
C HIS A 73 1.19 9.47 2.43
N LYS A 74 1.81 10.64 2.23
CA LYS A 74 1.16 11.88 1.79
C LYS A 74 1.70 12.41 0.46
N GLY A 75 2.77 11.80 -0.05
CA GLY A 75 3.50 12.23 -1.23
C GLY A 75 3.16 11.47 -2.51
N PHE A 76 2.17 10.57 -2.51
CA PHE A 76 1.65 10.02 -3.77
C PHE A 76 0.95 11.10 -4.62
N PRO A 77 0.88 10.93 -5.94
CA PRO A 77 0.03 11.74 -6.81
C PRO A 77 -1.44 11.73 -6.34
N SER A 78 -2.16 12.85 -6.52
CA SER A 78 -3.55 13.02 -6.07
C SER A 78 -4.48 11.91 -6.55
N GLU A 79 -4.32 11.51 -7.81
CA GLU A 79 -5.09 10.48 -8.48
C GLU A 79 -5.02 9.12 -7.78
N VAL A 80 -3.92 8.82 -7.08
CA VAL A 80 -3.78 7.58 -6.32
C VAL A 80 -4.76 7.54 -5.15
N TYR A 81 -5.00 8.68 -4.51
CA TYR A 81 -5.96 8.78 -3.40
C TYR A 81 -7.41 8.92 -3.86
N ASP A 82 -7.62 9.52 -5.03
CA ASP A 82 -8.96 9.86 -5.54
C ASP A 82 -9.62 8.70 -6.31
N ILE A 83 -8.83 7.76 -6.85
CA ILE A 83 -9.32 6.61 -7.60
C ILE A 83 -9.68 5.45 -6.66
N GLU A 84 -10.81 4.81 -6.94
CA GLU A 84 -11.16 3.52 -6.34
C GLU A 84 -10.44 2.40 -7.09
N TRP A 85 -9.38 1.85 -6.50
CA TRP A 85 -8.60 0.79 -7.11
C TRP A 85 -9.25 -0.57 -6.89
N ASP A 86 -9.42 -1.35 -7.96
CA ASP A 86 -9.85 -2.75 -7.86
C ASP A 86 -8.72 -3.62 -7.29
N VAL A 87 -7.47 -3.35 -7.70
CA VAL A 87 -6.28 -4.11 -7.30
C VAL A 87 -5.14 -3.17 -6.92
N ILE A 88 -4.46 -3.47 -5.82
CA ILE A 88 -3.23 -2.80 -5.37
C ILE A 88 -2.15 -3.85 -5.12
N MET A 89 -0.96 -3.67 -5.70
CA MET A 89 0.22 -4.52 -5.43
C MET A 89 1.28 -3.71 -4.70
N VAL A 90 1.66 -4.16 -3.51
CA VAL A 90 2.72 -3.55 -2.69
C VAL A 90 4.00 -4.38 -2.84
N ASP A 91 4.89 -3.93 -3.73
CA ASP A 91 6.20 -4.54 -4.00
C ASP A 91 7.37 -3.55 -3.89
N ALA A 92 7.11 -2.31 -3.49
CA ALA A 92 8.11 -1.28 -3.22
C ALA A 92 7.71 -0.50 -1.96
N PRO A 93 8.66 0.18 -1.28
CA PRO A 93 10.10 0.24 -1.51
C PRO A 93 10.85 -1.08 -1.23
N THR A 94 12.12 -1.18 -1.64
CA THR A 94 12.81 -2.48 -1.65
C THR A 94 13.36 -2.95 -0.29
N GLY A 95 13.76 -2.02 0.59
CA GLY A 95 14.12 -2.33 1.98
C GLY A 95 15.36 -3.20 2.21
N TYR A 96 16.39 -3.11 1.36
CA TYR A 96 17.56 -4.01 1.44
C TYR A 96 18.49 -3.84 2.66
N PHE A 97 18.43 -2.72 3.38
CA PHE A 97 19.26 -2.47 4.58
C PHE A 97 18.53 -1.58 5.58
N GLU A 98 19.02 -1.51 6.82
CA GLU A 98 18.36 -0.82 7.94
C GLU A 98 18.01 0.66 7.69
N GLY A 99 18.87 1.38 6.97
CA GLY A 99 18.66 2.79 6.59
C GLY A 99 17.88 2.98 5.29
N ALA A 100 17.50 1.91 4.59
CA ALA A 100 16.73 1.97 3.36
C ALA A 100 15.25 2.25 3.66
N PRO A 101 14.51 2.84 2.72
CA PRO A 101 13.05 2.88 2.82
C PRO A 101 12.44 1.48 2.88
N GLY A 102 11.47 1.29 3.76
CA GLY A 102 10.76 0.01 3.96
C GLY A 102 9.26 0.09 3.64
N ARG A 103 8.62 -1.07 3.41
CA ARG A 103 7.22 -1.15 2.94
C ARG A 103 6.15 -0.80 3.98
N MET A 104 6.54 -0.44 5.20
CA MET A 104 5.62 -0.13 6.31
C MET A 104 4.56 0.91 5.92
N SER A 105 4.99 2.07 5.42
CA SER A 105 4.07 3.14 5.01
C SER A 105 3.27 2.78 3.76
N ALA A 106 3.87 2.05 2.81
CA ALA A 106 3.20 1.61 1.58
C ALA A 106 2.05 0.62 1.90
N ILE A 107 2.31 -0.39 2.74
CA ILE A 107 1.31 -1.36 3.19
C ILE A 107 0.17 -0.64 3.92
N TYR A 108 0.48 0.20 4.90
CA TYR A 108 -0.54 0.92 5.67
C TYR A 108 -1.40 1.82 4.76
N THR A 109 -0.76 2.57 3.85
CA THR A 109 -1.46 3.50 2.96
C THR A 109 -2.32 2.78 1.93
N ALA A 110 -1.87 1.65 1.39
CA ALA A 110 -2.69 0.78 0.53
C ALA A 110 -3.97 0.33 1.26
N GLY A 111 -3.83 -0.06 2.54
CA GLY A 111 -4.97 -0.40 3.39
C GLY A 111 -5.94 0.77 3.61
N LEU A 112 -5.45 2.00 3.76
CA LEU A 112 -6.31 3.18 3.87
C LEU A 112 -7.04 3.49 2.57
N ILE A 113 -6.34 3.44 1.43
CA ILE A 113 -6.93 3.69 0.10
C ILE A 113 -8.02 2.66 -0.18
N ALA A 114 -7.73 1.38 0.01
CA ALA A 114 -8.69 0.29 -0.18
C ALA A 114 -9.96 0.47 0.68
N ARG A 115 -9.82 0.87 1.95
CA ARG A 115 -10.96 1.11 2.86
C ARG A 115 -11.75 2.38 2.53
N ASN A 116 -11.10 3.39 1.93
CA ASN A 116 -11.70 4.70 1.65
C ASN A 116 -12.66 4.71 0.46
N ARG A 117 -12.63 3.67 -0.38
CA ARG A 117 -13.59 3.53 -1.48
C ARG A 117 -15.04 3.59 -0.97
N GLU A 118 -15.95 4.10 -1.78
CA GLU A 118 -17.35 4.27 -1.50
C GLU A 118 -18.09 2.93 -1.42
N ASN A 119 -17.90 2.06 -2.42
CA ASN A 119 -18.59 0.77 -2.53
C ASN A 119 -17.67 -0.32 -3.08
N GLY A 120 -17.91 -1.57 -2.68
CA GLY A 120 -17.14 -2.74 -3.14
C GLY A 120 -15.90 -3.01 -2.29
N ASP A 121 -15.06 -3.92 -2.79
CA ASP A 121 -13.88 -4.44 -2.12
C ASP A 121 -12.66 -4.31 -3.04
N THR A 122 -11.49 -4.07 -2.47
CA THR A 122 -10.21 -3.94 -3.19
C THR A 122 -9.30 -5.12 -2.84
N ASP A 123 -8.76 -5.76 -3.87
CA ASP A 123 -7.75 -6.80 -3.70
C ASP A 123 -6.37 -6.17 -3.49
N VAL A 124 -5.76 -6.44 -2.33
CA VAL A 124 -4.42 -5.96 -2.00
C VAL A 124 -3.46 -7.14 -1.93
N PHE A 125 -2.41 -7.08 -2.72
CA PHE A 125 -1.33 -8.06 -2.74
C PHE A 125 -0.07 -7.46 -2.12
N VAL A 126 0.60 -8.21 -1.26
CA VAL A 126 1.88 -7.81 -0.66
C VAL A 126 2.92 -8.85 -1.01
N HIS A 127 4.06 -8.40 -1.54
CA HIS A 127 5.19 -9.27 -1.89
C HIS A 127 6.25 -9.34 -0.78
N ASP A 128 7.09 -10.37 -0.82
CA ASP A 128 8.11 -10.74 0.17
C ASP A 128 7.59 -10.90 1.60
N VAL A 129 6.40 -11.50 1.77
CA VAL A 129 5.84 -11.75 3.11
C VAL A 129 6.58 -12.82 3.93
N ASP A 130 7.62 -13.42 3.38
CA ASP A 130 8.62 -14.20 4.12
C ASP A 130 9.54 -13.32 4.98
N ARG A 131 9.62 -12.02 4.69
CA ARG A 131 10.33 -11.03 5.51
C ARG A 131 9.49 -10.59 6.70
N LYS A 132 10.14 -10.40 7.85
CA LYS A 132 9.47 -10.11 9.13
C LYS A 132 8.64 -8.82 9.13
N ILE A 133 9.08 -7.79 8.41
CA ILE A 133 8.40 -6.49 8.40
C ILE A 133 7.12 -6.64 7.59
N GLU A 134 7.21 -7.09 6.35
CA GLU A 134 6.08 -7.31 5.45
C GLU A 134 5.06 -8.28 6.05
N ASP A 135 5.52 -9.36 6.70
CA ASP A 135 4.65 -10.31 7.40
C ASP A 135 3.81 -9.62 8.48
N LYS A 136 4.46 -8.92 9.42
CA LYS A 136 3.80 -8.28 10.55
C LYS A 136 2.90 -7.12 10.11
N PHE A 137 3.42 -6.23 9.26
CA PHE A 137 2.71 -5.03 8.83
C PHE A 137 1.49 -5.36 7.98
N SER A 138 1.59 -6.35 7.08
CA SER A 138 0.43 -6.74 6.26
C SER A 138 -0.70 -7.34 7.10
N LYS A 139 -0.39 -8.26 8.02
CA LYS A 139 -1.41 -8.84 8.92
C LYS A 139 -2.05 -7.81 9.84
N ALA A 140 -1.25 -6.89 10.38
CA ALA A 140 -1.73 -5.81 11.23
C ALA A 140 -2.65 -4.85 10.44
N PHE A 141 -2.10 -4.18 9.43
CA PHE A 141 -2.73 -3.00 8.85
C PHE A 141 -3.61 -3.28 7.63
N LEU A 142 -3.53 -4.47 7.03
CA LEU A 142 -4.50 -4.96 6.04
C LEU A 142 -5.57 -5.88 6.67
N CYS A 143 -5.48 -6.14 7.99
CA CYS A 143 -6.29 -7.07 8.76
C CYS A 143 -6.07 -8.54 8.38
N GLU A 144 -5.61 -9.35 9.33
CA GLU A 144 -5.54 -10.82 9.17
C GLU A 144 -6.91 -11.44 8.86
N GLY A 145 -8.00 -10.84 9.35
CA GLY A 145 -9.37 -11.27 9.03
C GLY A 145 -9.78 -11.05 7.57
N TYR A 146 -9.02 -10.27 6.80
CA TYR A 146 -9.23 -10.06 5.36
C TYR A 146 -8.22 -10.82 4.50
N LEU A 147 -7.34 -11.61 5.11
CA LEU A 147 -6.43 -12.51 4.41
C LEU A 147 -7.23 -13.57 3.65
N VAL A 148 -7.06 -13.64 2.34
CA VAL A 148 -7.67 -14.65 1.48
C VAL A 148 -6.75 -15.86 1.38
N GLU A 149 -5.52 -15.63 0.94
CA GLU A 149 -4.51 -16.68 0.77
C GLU A 149 -3.09 -16.12 0.77
N GLN A 150 -2.12 -17.03 0.89
CA GLN A 150 -0.70 -16.75 0.68
C GLN A 150 -0.12 -17.85 -0.19
N GLU A 151 0.46 -17.47 -1.34
CA GLU A 151 1.14 -18.37 -2.27
C GLU A 151 2.62 -17.95 -2.38
N GLY A 152 3.52 -18.82 -1.91
CA GLY A 152 4.93 -18.51 -1.80
C GLY A 152 5.21 -17.22 -1.01
N ARG A 153 5.74 -16.20 -1.71
CA ARG A 153 6.12 -14.89 -1.16
C ARG A 153 5.06 -13.80 -1.32
N ILE A 154 3.89 -14.13 -1.90
CA ILE A 154 2.81 -13.19 -2.14
C ILE A 154 1.65 -13.50 -1.20
N ARG A 155 1.10 -12.45 -0.60
CA ARG A 155 -0.09 -12.53 0.25
C ARG A 155 -1.21 -11.70 -0.33
N HIS A 156 -2.41 -12.27 -0.39
CA HIS A 156 -3.62 -11.64 -0.92
C HIS A 156 -4.61 -11.31 0.20
N PHE A 157 -5.07 -10.07 0.22
CA PHE A 157 -6.14 -9.58 1.07
C PHE A 157 -7.30 -9.08 0.22
N ASN A 158 -8.53 -9.34 0.63
CA ASN A 158 -9.72 -8.71 0.04
C ASN A 158 -10.28 -7.70 1.04
N ILE A 159 -9.99 -6.42 0.82
CA ILE A 159 -10.27 -5.36 1.78
C ILE A 159 -11.57 -4.66 1.40
N PRO A 160 -12.60 -4.73 2.27
CA PRO A 160 -13.85 -4.11 1.93
C PRO A 160 -13.89 -2.61 2.20
N SER A 161 -14.79 -1.92 1.51
CA SER A 161 -15.15 -0.55 1.85
C SER A 161 -15.58 -0.41 3.31
N HIS A 162 -15.00 0.58 3.98
CA HIS A 162 -15.41 0.98 5.33
C HIS A 162 -16.55 2.00 5.30
N ARG A 163 -16.82 2.63 4.14
CA ARG A 163 -17.94 3.56 3.95
C ARG A 163 -19.27 2.83 3.74
N ALA A 164 -19.23 1.68 3.07
CA ALA A 164 -20.43 0.91 2.76
C ALA A 164 -21.10 0.23 3.97
N ARG A 165 -20.39 0.03 5.09
CA ARG A 165 -20.92 -0.66 6.28
C ARG A 165 -20.44 -0.02 7.59
N LEU A 166 -21.31 0.77 8.21
CA LEU A 166 -21.08 1.37 9.53
C LEU A 166 -20.82 0.29 10.59
N GLY A 167 -19.76 0.44 11.38
CA GLY A 167 -19.43 -0.46 12.49
C GLY A 167 -18.42 -1.56 12.17
N ARG A 168 -17.82 -1.59 10.98
CA ARG A 168 -16.64 -2.43 10.75
C ARG A 168 -15.44 -1.87 11.54
N PRO A 169 -14.68 -2.70 12.26
CA PRO A 169 -13.43 -2.24 12.85
C PRO A 169 -12.43 -1.94 11.72
N PHE A 170 -11.61 -0.90 11.92
CA PHE A 170 -10.48 -0.56 11.06
C PHE A 170 -9.52 -1.76 10.87
N CYS A 171 -9.49 -2.66 11.86
CA CYS A 171 -8.41 -3.59 12.18
C CYS A 171 -7.06 -2.88 12.29
N PRO A 172 -6.72 -2.40 13.48
CA PRO A 172 -5.37 -2.35 14.02
C PRO A 172 -5.08 -3.63 14.82
#